data_AF-A0A927F0P0-F1
#
_entry.id   AF-A0A927F0P0-F1
#
_cell.length_a   1.000
_cell.length_b   1.000
_cell.length_c   1.000
_cell.angle_alpha   90.00
_cell.angle_beta   90.00
_cell.angle_gamma   90.00
#
_symmetry.space_group_name_H-M   'P 1'
#
loop_
_entity.id
_entity.type
_entity.pdbx_description
1 polymer ?
#
loop_
_entity_poly.entity_id
_entity_poly.type
_entity_poly.pdbx_seq_one_letter_code
_entity_poly.pdbx_strand_id
1 'polypeptide(L)'
;MFEPGTGPAADPAGAHHDRRIRSFQPRRSRVTQAQRDALTRLWPRWGLDIDGQRVLDLPTLFDTLPPTAPVVLEIGFGMGEATARMAAAEPGTGLLAADVHTPGQGNLLRLAERDGLGNIRVANGDAVILLEKMLPPASLAGLRVYFPDPWPKKRHHKRRIVQPHFLDLAAVPLAPGALVHCATDWEPYAEQMLDVLTAHPAFENTRPDGGYAPRPAIRPLTRFEGQGLDKGHTVRDLLFRRR
;
A
#
# COMPACT_ATOMS: atom_id res chain seq x y z
N MET A 1 22.32 -3.51 9.97
CA MET A 1 21.97 -2.92 8.66
C MET A 1 22.15 -4.03 7.63
N PHE A 2 21.40 -4.05 6.53
CA PHE A 2 21.63 -5.03 5.47
C PHE A 2 22.83 -4.58 4.62
N GLU A 3 23.58 -5.52 4.03
CA GLU A 3 24.57 -5.17 3.02
C GLU A 3 23.87 -4.52 1.82
N PRO A 4 24.51 -3.57 1.10
CA PRO A 4 23.91 -2.91 -0.05
C PRO A 4 23.31 -3.91 -1.05
N GLY A 5 22.05 -3.71 -1.44
CA GLY A 5 21.33 -4.57 -2.38
C GLY A 5 20.81 -5.90 -1.80
N THR A 6 21.13 -6.25 -0.54
CA THR A 6 20.69 -7.49 0.11
C THR A 6 19.48 -7.29 1.03
N GLY A 7 18.91 -6.10 1.08
CA GLY A 7 17.78 -5.82 1.94
C GLY A 7 17.35 -4.36 1.85
N PRO A 8 16.24 -4.01 2.51
CA PRO A 8 15.69 -2.67 2.51
C PRO A 8 16.67 -1.68 3.13
N ALA A 9 16.90 -0.56 2.44
CA ALA A 9 17.69 0.53 2.97
C ALA A 9 16.97 1.19 4.16
N ALA A 10 17.71 1.66 5.16
CA ALA A 10 17.12 2.32 6.34
C ALA A 10 16.45 3.66 5.99
N ASP A 11 16.99 4.36 4.99
CA ASP A 11 16.48 5.63 4.46
C ASP A 11 16.73 5.69 2.94
N PRO A 12 15.90 5.01 2.13
CA PRO A 12 16.18 4.81 0.70
C PRO A 12 16.23 6.11 -0.10
N ALA A 13 15.45 7.12 0.28
CA ALA A 13 15.40 8.40 -0.39
C ALA A 13 16.31 9.48 0.24
N GLY A 14 17.11 9.14 1.26
CA GLY A 14 17.88 10.14 2.01
C GLY A 14 16.99 11.22 2.64
N ALA A 15 15.82 10.82 3.15
CA ALA A 15 14.76 11.67 3.67
C ALA A 15 15.13 12.45 4.93
N HIS A 16 16.38 12.38 5.41
CA HIS A 16 16.93 13.32 6.38
C HIS A 16 16.94 14.79 5.89
N HIS A 17 16.76 15.05 4.58
CA HIS A 17 16.67 16.39 4.01
C HIS A 17 15.26 16.82 3.55
N ASP A 18 14.27 15.92 3.60
CA ASP A 18 12.90 16.22 3.19
C ASP A 18 12.05 16.66 4.39
N ARG A 19 11.64 17.93 4.40
CA ARG A 19 10.88 18.58 5.50
C ARG A 19 9.39 18.22 5.53
N ARG A 20 8.91 17.32 4.68
CA ARG A 20 7.50 16.92 4.62
C ARG A 20 7.02 16.22 5.89
N ILE A 21 5.75 16.45 6.23
CA ILE A 21 5.07 15.78 7.35
C ILE A 21 4.78 14.35 6.93
N ARG A 22 5.47 13.38 7.55
CA ARG A 22 5.27 11.95 7.27
C ARG A 22 3.91 11.47 7.78
N SER A 23 3.26 10.64 6.98
CA SER A 23 1.97 10.02 7.30
C SER A 23 2.07 8.74 8.14
N PHE A 24 3.27 8.18 8.20
CA PHE A 24 3.60 6.96 8.93
C PHE A 24 4.56 7.25 10.10
N GLN A 25 4.55 6.37 11.09
CA GLN A 25 5.58 6.31 12.12
C GLN A 25 6.36 5.00 11.99
N PRO A 26 7.68 5.04 11.67
CA PRO A 26 8.49 3.83 11.60
C PRO A 26 8.46 3.08 12.93
N ARG A 27 7.87 1.88 12.93
CA ARG A 27 7.90 1.01 14.10
C ARG A 27 9.23 0.27 14.10
N ARG A 28 10.10 0.60 15.06
CA ARG A 28 11.35 -0.12 15.32
C ARG A 28 11.07 -1.43 16.05
N SER A 29 10.45 -2.37 15.36
CA SER A 29 10.25 -3.72 15.87
C SER A 29 11.43 -4.60 15.47
N ARG A 30 11.77 -5.56 16.35
CA ARG A 30 12.88 -6.49 16.11
C ARG A 30 12.56 -7.39 14.91
N VAL A 31 13.42 -7.37 13.90
CA VAL A 31 13.40 -8.34 12.80
C VAL A 31 13.85 -9.70 13.36
N THR A 32 13.01 -10.72 13.21
CA THR A 32 13.34 -12.11 13.57
C THR A 32 14.40 -12.68 12.62
N GLN A 33 15.10 -13.74 13.03
CA GLN A 33 16.11 -14.37 12.18
C GLN A 33 15.51 -14.81 10.83
N ALA A 34 14.37 -15.51 10.87
CA ALA A 34 13.71 -15.97 9.65
C ALA A 34 13.25 -14.82 8.72
N GLN A 35 12.81 -13.67 9.27
CA GLN A 35 12.52 -12.49 8.44
C GLN A 35 13.78 -11.90 7.82
N ARG A 36 14.89 -11.86 8.57
CA ARG A 36 16.19 -11.39 8.07
C ARG A 36 16.69 -12.27 6.94
N ASP A 37 16.66 -13.59 7.12
CA ASP A 37 17.12 -14.55 6.12
C ASP A 37 16.31 -14.42 4.83
N ALA A 38 14.99 -14.28 4.95
CA ALA A 38 14.11 -14.06 3.81
C ALA A 38 14.40 -12.73 3.09
N LEU A 39 14.60 -11.63 3.83
CA LEU A 39 15.01 -10.35 3.23
C LEU A 39 16.32 -10.52 2.46
N THR A 40 17.35 -11.09 3.09
CA THR A 40 18.65 -11.30 2.45
C THR A 40 18.58 -12.11 1.16
N ARG A 41 17.76 -13.17 1.16
CA ARG A 41 17.69 -14.10 0.04
C ARG A 41 16.73 -13.65 -1.07
N LEU A 42 15.66 -12.95 -0.74
CA LEU A 42 14.55 -12.64 -1.67
C LEU A 42 14.50 -11.17 -2.08
N TRP A 43 15.10 -10.24 -1.32
CA TRP A 43 15.12 -8.82 -1.66
C TRP A 43 15.72 -8.52 -3.04
N PRO A 44 16.84 -9.13 -3.47
CA PRO A 44 17.40 -8.88 -4.80
C PRO A 44 16.44 -9.22 -5.95
N ARG A 45 15.47 -10.12 -5.71
CA ARG A 45 14.52 -10.59 -6.72
C ARG A 45 13.17 -9.89 -6.64
N TRP A 46 12.65 -9.70 -5.43
CA TRP A 46 11.27 -9.25 -5.20
C TRP A 46 11.18 -7.93 -4.45
N GLY A 47 12.30 -7.41 -3.94
CA GLY A 47 12.41 -6.17 -3.21
C GLY A 47 12.88 -5.01 -4.08
N LEU A 48 12.46 -3.80 -3.73
CA LEU A 48 13.02 -2.56 -4.27
C LEU A 48 12.94 -1.44 -3.24
N ASP A 49 13.89 -0.51 -3.31
CA ASP A 49 13.88 0.70 -2.50
C ASP A 49 13.17 1.84 -3.26
N ILE A 50 12.36 2.62 -2.54
CA ILE A 50 11.72 3.83 -3.03
C ILE A 50 12.69 4.98 -2.81
N ASP A 51 13.60 5.15 -3.77
CA ASP A 51 14.68 6.15 -3.75
C ASP A 51 14.34 7.44 -4.51
N GLY A 52 13.32 7.41 -5.36
CA GLY A 52 12.92 8.52 -6.22
C GLY A 52 13.88 8.80 -7.38
N GLN A 53 14.78 7.86 -7.71
CA GLN A 53 15.83 8.05 -8.72
C GLN A 53 15.47 7.48 -10.09
N ARG A 54 14.55 6.52 -10.16
CA ARG A 54 14.14 5.89 -11.42
C ARG A 54 12.63 5.71 -11.51
N VAL A 55 12.11 5.85 -12.72
CA VAL A 55 10.76 5.40 -13.07
C VAL A 55 10.79 3.89 -13.27
N LEU A 56 9.83 3.19 -12.66
CA LEU A 56 9.70 1.73 -12.72
C LEU A 56 9.12 1.30 -14.06
N ASP A 57 9.70 0.24 -14.63
CA ASP A 57 9.11 -0.52 -15.73
C ASP A 57 8.29 -1.67 -15.12
N LEU A 58 6.97 -1.48 -15.00
CA LEU A 58 6.09 -2.46 -14.36
C LEU A 58 6.04 -3.81 -15.10
N PRO A 59 5.97 -3.87 -16.44
CA PRO A 59 6.12 -5.12 -17.19
C PRO A 59 7.39 -5.90 -16.84
N THR A 60 8.56 -5.23 -16.80
CA THR A 60 9.81 -5.89 -16.41
C THR A 60 9.82 -6.27 -14.94
N LEU A 61 9.23 -5.43 -14.08
CA LEU A 61 9.13 -5.70 -12.65
C LEU A 61 8.28 -6.96 -12.37
N PHE A 62 7.19 -7.18 -13.13
CA PHE A 62 6.31 -8.35 -13.04
C PHE A 62 6.53 -9.32 -14.20
N ASP A 63 7.79 -9.67 -14.48
CA ASP A 63 8.24 -10.59 -15.54
C ASP A 63 7.57 -11.98 -15.57
N THR A 64 6.95 -12.42 -14.48
CA THR A 64 6.17 -13.67 -14.41
C THR A 64 4.75 -13.56 -14.95
N LEU A 65 4.28 -12.35 -15.29
CA LEU A 65 2.95 -12.07 -15.80
C LEU A 65 3.01 -11.56 -17.25
N PRO A 66 1.91 -11.63 -18.01
CA PRO A 66 1.84 -10.95 -19.31
C PRO A 66 2.13 -9.45 -19.15
N PRO A 67 2.78 -8.79 -20.13
CA PRO A 67 3.05 -7.35 -20.07
C PRO A 67 1.82 -6.45 -19.89
N THR A 68 0.63 -6.97 -20.22
CA THR A 68 -0.67 -6.29 -20.08
C THR A 68 -1.38 -6.60 -18.75
N ALA A 69 -0.75 -7.35 -17.85
CA ALA A 69 -1.34 -7.70 -16.57
C ALA A 69 -1.60 -6.42 -15.74
N PRO A 70 -2.77 -6.31 -15.08
CA PRO A 70 -3.06 -5.19 -14.22
C PRO A 70 -2.09 -5.17 -13.04
N VAL A 71 -1.65 -3.97 -12.64
CA VAL A 71 -0.85 -3.77 -11.43
C VAL A 71 -1.65 -2.98 -10.41
N VAL A 72 -1.71 -3.48 -9.18
CA VAL A 72 -2.32 -2.81 -8.03
C VAL A 72 -1.23 -2.42 -7.05
N LEU A 73 -1.27 -1.16 -6.61
CA LEU A 73 -0.44 -0.67 -5.51
C LEU A 73 -1.18 -0.87 -4.19
N GLU A 74 -0.54 -1.49 -3.20
CA GLU A 74 -1.00 -1.50 -1.81
C GLU A 74 -0.04 -0.70 -0.94
N ILE A 75 -0.53 0.31 -0.23
CA ILE A 75 0.27 1.16 0.66
C ILE A 75 -0.04 0.80 2.12
N GLY A 76 1.02 0.49 2.88
CA GLY A 76 0.91 0.19 4.30
C GLY A 76 0.39 -1.21 4.58
N PHE A 77 0.94 -2.23 3.90
CA PHE A 77 0.49 -3.62 4.02
C PHE A 77 0.77 -4.27 5.39
N GLY A 78 1.56 -3.63 6.25
CA GLY A 78 1.87 -4.10 7.60
C GLY A 78 2.59 -5.44 7.58
N MET A 79 1.98 -6.49 8.15
CA MET A 79 2.59 -7.83 8.17
C MET A 79 2.40 -8.61 6.86
N GLY A 80 1.59 -8.13 5.92
CA GLY A 80 1.43 -8.74 4.59
C GLY A 80 0.60 -10.03 4.53
N GLU A 81 -0.02 -10.47 5.63
CA GLU A 81 -0.89 -11.66 5.60
C GLU A 81 -2.10 -11.48 4.67
N ALA A 82 -2.73 -10.29 4.70
CA ALA A 82 -3.84 -9.97 3.80
C ALA A 82 -3.36 -9.83 2.35
N THR A 83 -2.23 -9.16 2.14
CA THR A 83 -1.55 -8.98 0.85
C THR A 83 -1.26 -10.32 0.17
N ALA A 84 -0.65 -11.27 0.89
CA ALA A 84 -0.37 -12.60 0.36
C ALA A 84 -1.66 -13.35 -0.04
N ARG A 85 -2.72 -13.24 0.77
CA ARG A 85 -4.03 -13.84 0.45
C ARG A 85 -4.68 -13.21 -0.77
N MET A 86 -4.61 -11.89 -0.93
CA MET A 86 -5.11 -11.19 -2.11
C MET A 86 -4.32 -11.58 -3.37
N ALA A 87 -3.00 -11.59 -3.29
CA ALA A 87 -2.13 -12.02 -4.38
C ALA A 87 -2.42 -13.47 -4.82
N ALA A 88 -2.67 -14.39 -3.89
CA ALA A 88 -3.08 -15.76 -4.18
C ALA A 88 -4.47 -15.85 -4.83
N ALA A 89 -5.39 -14.96 -4.46
CA ALA A 89 -6.74 -14.90 -5.04
C ALA A 89 -6.77 -14.21 -6.41
N GLU A 90 -5.75 -13.41 -6.73
CA GLU A 90 -5.63 -12.62 -7.96
C GLU A 90 -4.32 -12.96 -8.72
N PRO A 91 -4.07 -14.22 -9.14
CA PRO A 91 -2.78 -14.63 -9.70
C PRO A 91 -2.41 -13.92 -11.01
N GLY A 92 -3.40 -13.36 -11.72
CA GLY A 92 -3.19 -12.57 -12.94
C GLY A 92 -2.90 -11.08 -12.71
N THR A 93 -2.83 -10.63 -11.45
CA THR A 93 -2.62 -9.23 -11.07
C THR A 93 -1.28 -9.08 -10.38
N GLY A 94 -0.46 -8.13 -10.84
CA GLY A 94 0.77 -7.75 -10.15
C GLY A 94 0.46 -6.91 -8.91
N LEU A 95 0.98 -7.28 -7.75
CA LEU A 95 0.80 -6.57 -6.49
C LEU A 95 2.10 -5.90 -6.06
N LEU A 96 2.15 -4.58 -6.21
CA LEU A 96 3.24 -3.74 -5.69
C LEU A 96 2.88 -3.32 -4.26
N ALA A 97 3.50 -3.95 -3.28
CA ALA A 97 3.22 -3.74 -1.87
C ALA A 97 4.28 -2.80 -1.27
N ALA A 98 3.90 -1.57 -0.91
CA ALA A 98 4.78 -0.55 -0.35
C ALA A 98 4.58 -0.39 1.17
N ASP A 99 5.66 -0.48 1.94
CA ASP A 99 5.65 -0.25 3.39
C ASP A 99 7.06 0.15 3.87
N VAL A 100 7.15 0.74 5.08
CA VAL A 100 8.41 1.06 5.76
C VAL A 100 8.72 0.09 6.92
N HIS A 101 7.83 -0.87 7.18
CA HIS A 101 7.92 -1.81 8.27
C HIS A 101 8.75 -3.04 7.86
N THR A 102 10.06 -2.99 8.10
CA THR A 102 11.00 -4.07 7.74
C THR A 102 10.59 -5.48 8.19
N PRO A 103 10.09 -5.73 9.42
CA PRO A 103 9.59 -7.06 9.79
C PRO A 103 8.42 -7.53 8.92
N GLY A 104 7.55 -6.61 8.54
CA GLY A 104 6.43 -6.84 7.64
C GLY A 104 6.87 -7.23 6.24
N GLN A 105 7.82 -6.47 5.67
CA GLN A 105 8.45 -6.78 4.37
C GLN A 105 9.05 -8.19 4.37
N GLY A 106 9.81 -8.55 5.41
CA GLY A 106 10.38 -9.90 5.52
C GLY A 106 9.33 -10.98 5.70
N ASN A 107 8.22 -10.70 6.39
CA ASN A 107 7.12 -11.65 6.53
C ASN A 107 6.39 -11.88 5.19
N LEU A 108 6.09 -10.80 4.45
CA LEU A 108 5.43 -10.90 3.15
C LEU A 108 6.28 -11.70 2.16
N LEU A 109 7.59 -11.46 2.11
CA LEU A 109 8.51 -12.23 1.26
C LEU A 109 8.51 -13.73 1.63
N ARG A 110 8.48 -14.07 2.93
CA ARG A 110 8.34 -15.47 3.37
C ARG A 110 7.03 -16.10 2.95
N LEU A 111 5.92 -15.36 3.06
CA LEU A 111 4.60 -15.84 2.64
C LEU A 111 4.58 -16.08 1.13
N ALA A 112 5.13 -15.13 0.35
CA ALA A 112 5.24 -15.25 -1.10
C ALA A 112 6.09 -16.47 -1.51
N GLU A 113 7.23 -16.70 -0.86
CA GLU A 113 8.08 -17.86 -1.13
C GLU A 113 7.38 -19.17 -0.75
N ARG A 114 6.77 -19.23 0.43
CA ARG A 114 6.05 -20.41 0.94
C ARG A 114 4.88 -20.79 0.02
N ASP A 115 4.12 -19.81 -0.45
CA ASP A 115 2.88 -20.00 -1.21
C ASP A 115 3.12 -19.97 -2.74
N GLY A 116 4.37 -19.79 -3.20
CA GLY A 116 4.71 -19.74 -4.62
C GLY A 116 4.17 -18.52 -5.37
N LEU A 117 4.03 -17.38 -4.70
CA LEU A 117 3.43 -16.16 -5.26
C LEU A 117 4.45 -15.38 -6.10
N GLY A 118 4.41 -15.57 -7.43
CA GLY A 118 5.25 -14.85 -8.38
C GLY A 118 4.83 -13.40 -8.63
N ASN A 119 3.58 -13.06 -8.30
CA ASN A 119 2.93 -11.78 -8.62
C ASN A 119 3.08 -10.69 -7.53
N ILE A 120 4.00 -10.84 -6.58
CA ILE A 120 4.25 -9.84 -5.52
C ILE A 120 5.60 -9.16 -5.71
N ARG A 121 5.65 -7.86 -5.49
CA ARG A 121 6.88 -7.08 -5.33
C ARG A 121 6.76 -6.18 -4.10
N VAL A 122 7.83 -6.10 -3.31
CA VAL A 122 7.88 -5.37 -2.04
C VAL A 122 8.71 -4.11 -2.20
N ALA A 123 8.11 -2.96 -1.94
CA ALA A 123 8.78 -1.66 -2.01
C ALA A 123 9.01 -1.09 -0.60
N ASN A 124 10.25 -0.69 -0.30
CA ASN A 124 10.63 -0.07 0.96
C ASN A 124 10.78 1.44 0.82
N GLY A 125 10.03 2.22 1.59
CA GLY A 125 10.17 3.67 1.65
C GLY A 125 8.84 4.43 1.64
N ASP A 126 8.91 5.73 1.40
CA ASP A 126 7.74 6.61 1.43
C ASP A 126 6.91 6.47 0.15
N ALA A 127 5.68 5.99 0.27
CA ALA A 127 4.78 5.82 -0.88
C ALA A 127 4.46 7.14 -1.61
N VAL A 128 4.59 8.30 -0.96
CA VAL A 128 4.48 9.61 -1.63
C VAL A 128 5.56 9.76 -2.69
N ILE A 129 6.79 9.35 -2.40
CA ILE A 129 7.91 9.40 -3.36
C ILE A 129 7.67 8.43 -4.52
N LEU A 130 7.14 7.24 -4.22
CA LEU A 130 6.78 6.24 -5.23
C LEU A 130 5.78 6.80 -6.23
N LEU A 131 4.68 7.40 -5.74
CA LEU A 131 3.64 8.02 -6.56
C LEU A 131 4.16 9.23 -7.35
N GLU A 132 4.98 10.08 -6.71
CA GLU A 132 5.45 11.34 -7.28
C GLU A 132 6.54 11.13 -8.35
N LYS A 133 7.42 10.15 -8.19
CA LYS A 133 8.68 10.08 -8.96
C LYS A 133 8.93 8.77 -9.69
N MET A 134 8.31 7.68 -9.27
CA MET A 134 8.75 6.35 -9.68
C MET A 134 7.70 5.56 -10.45
N LEU A 135 6.44 5.98 -10.48
CA LEU A 135 5.40 5.29 -11.24
C LEU A 135 5.07 6.01 -12.54
N PRO A 136 5.01 5.30 -13.68
CA PRO A 136 4.56 5.90 -14.93
C PRO A 136 3.09 6.36 -14.83
N PRO A 137 2.69 7.42 -15.55
CA PRO A 137 1.29 7.81 -15.65
C PRO A 137 0.40 6.68 -16.16
N ALA A 138 -0.83 6.59 -15.65
CA ALA A 138 -1.86 5.61 -16.06
C ALA A 138 -1.38 4.14 -16.10
N SER A 139 -0.46 3.76 -15.22
CA SER A 139 0.15 2.42 -15.17
C SER A 139 -0.48 1.47 -14.13
N LEU A 140 -1.24 2.01 -13.18
CA LEU A 140 -1.88 1.25 -12.11
C LEU A 140 -3.37 1.02 -12.40
N ALA A 141 -3.81 -0.23 -12.25
CA ALA A 141 -5.21 -0.64 -12.32
C ALA A 141 -5.96 -0.46 -10.99
N GLY A 142 -5.23 -0.21 -9.88
CA GLY A 142 -5.84 0.11 -8.60
C GLY A 142 -4.86 0.52 -7.51
N LEU A 143 -5.44 1.06 -6.43
CA LEU A 143 -4.76 1.50 -5.22
C LEU A 143 -5.51 0.99 -4.00
N ARG A 144 -4.79 0.37 -3.06
CA ARG A 144 -5.31 -0.13 -1.78
C ARG A 144 -4.63 0.61 -0.63
N VAL A 145 -5.42 1.15 0.29
CA VAL A 145 -4.94 1.81 1.51
C VAL A 145 -5.77 1.31 2.69
N TYR A 146 -5.30 0.24 3.35
CA TYR A 146 -6.06 -0.42 4.41
C TYR A 146 -5.51 -0.10 5.78
N PHE A 147 -6.41 0.29 6.68
CA PHE A 147 -6.12 0.60 8.09
C PHE A 147 -4.91 1.54 8.29
N PRO A 148 -4.78 2.65 7.52
CA PRO A 148 -3.69 3.59 7.72
C PRO A 148 -3.79 4.22 9.12
N ASP A 149 -2.66 4.65 9.68
CA ASP A 149 -2.59 5.28 11.00
C ASP A 149 -3.67 6.39 11.15
N PRO A 150 -4.62 6.27 12.11
CA PRO A 150 -5.80 7.15 12.14
C PRO A 150 -5.54 8.53 12.72
N TRP A 151 -4.41 8.70 13.40
CA TRP A 151 -3.97 9.95 14.04
C TRP A 151 -5.11 10.68 14.79
N PRO A 152 -5.68 10.08 15.87
CA PRO A 152 -6.95 10.53 16.45
C PRO A 152 -6.92 11.93 17.08
N LYS A 153 -5.73 12.48 17.36
CA LYS A 153 -5.59 13.83 17.93
C LYS A 153 -5.66 14.86 16.81
N LYS A 154 -6.54 15.86 16.90
CA LYS A 154 -6.73 16.94 15.89
C LYS A 154 -5.42 17.53 15.35
N ARG A 155 -4.45 17.83 16.23
CA ARG A 155 -3.12 18.35 15.85
C ARG A 155 -2.30 17.45 14.92
N HIS A 156 -2.65 16.17 14.84
CA HIS A 156 -2.00 15.14 14.03
C HIS A 156 -2.80 14.78 12.76
N HIS A 157 -3.99 15.35 12.51
CA HIS A 157 -4.78 15.00 11.32
C HIS A 157 -4.02 15.25 10.00
N LYS A 158 -3.13 16.25 9.97
CA LYS A 158 -2.21 16.50 8.85
C LYS A 158 -1.22 15.36 8.54
N ARG A 159 -1.13 14.34 9.41
CA ARG A 159 -0.35 13.10 9.20
C ARG A 159 -1.21 11.97 8.63
N ARG A 160 -2.53 12.14 8.50
CA ARG A 160 -3.34 11.14 7.78
C ARG A 160 -2.89 11.09 6.33
N ILE A 161 -2.75 9.89 5.78
CA ILE A 161 -2.28 9.71 4.39
C ILE A 161 -3.33 10.15 3.37
N VAL A 162 -4.62 9.87 3.63
CA VAL A 162 -5.71 10.26 2.72
C VAL A 162 -6.01 11.75 2.93
N GLN A 163 -5.41 12.55 2.05
CA GLN A 163 -5.48 14.01 2.00
C GLN A 163 -5.56 14.45 0.53
N PRO A 164 -6.05 15.68 0.23
CA PRO A 164 -6.15 16.16 -1.14
C PRO A 164 -4.85 16.00 -1.94
N HIS A 165 -3.71 16.43 -1.38
CA HIS A 165 -2.41 16.31 -2.05
C HIS A 165 -2.00 14.86 -2.35
N PHE A 166 -2.32 13.91 -1.47
CA PHE A 166 -2.05 12.50 -1.75
C PHE A 166 -2.90 11.98 -2.92
N LEU A 167 -4.16 12.43 -3.00
CA LEU A 167 -5.05 12.09 -4.10
C LEU A 167 -4.61 12.72 -5.43
N ASP A 168 -4.07 13.95 -5.41
CA ASP A 168 -3.47 14.58 -6.60
C ASP A 168 -2.34 13.71 -7.15
N LEU A 169 -1.44 13.24 -6.27
CA LEU A 169 -0.32 12.38 -6.65
C LEU A 169 -0.80 11.00 -7.11
N ALA A 170 -1.77 10.40 -6.42
CA ALA A 170 -2.32 9.09 -6.77
C ALA A 170 -3.05 9.10 -8.12
N ALA A 171 -3.68 10.21 -8.48
CA ALA A 171 -4.45 10.33 -9.72
C ALA A 171 -3.61 10.24 -11.00
N VAL A 172 -2.29 10.49 -10.92
CA VAL A 172 -1.37 10.46 -12.07
C VAL A 172 -1.05 9.02 -12.52
N PRO A 173 -0.55 8.11 -11.66
CA PRO A 173 -0.25 6.74 -12.07
C PRO A 173 -1.50 5.86 -12.17
N LEU A 174 -2.65 6.25 -11.62
CA LEU A 174 -3.89 5.49 -11.78
C LEU A 174 -4.48 5.64 -13.18
N ALA A 175 -4.73 4.53 -13.85
CA ALA A 175 -5.43 4.51 -15.13
C ALA A 175 -6.90 4.96 -14.96
N PRO A 176 -7.54 5.54 -15.99
CA PRO A 176 -8.99 5.75 -15.99
C PRO A 176 -9.73 4.45 -15.67
N GLY A 177 -10.72 4.52 -14.79
CA GLY A 177 -11.47 3.37 -14.26
C GLY A 177 -10.78 2.60 -13.14
N ALA A 178 -9.52 2.90 -12.80
CA ALA A 178 -8.80 2.20 -11.73
C ALA A 178 -9.49 2.35 -10.37
N LEU A 179 -9.51 1.27 -9.59
CA LEU A 179 -10.19 1.22 -8.30
C LEU A 179 -9.28 1.74 -7.18
N VAL A 180 -9.74 2.75 -6.44
CA VAL A 180 -9.17 3.18 -5.16
C VAL A 180 -10.01 2.59 -4.04
N HIS A 181 -9.39 1.75 -3.22
CA HIS A 181 -10.04 1.09 -2.10
C HIS A 181 -9.34 1.45 -0.79
N CYS A 182 -10.00 2.29 0.00
CA CYS A 182 -9.57 2.63 1.35
C CYS A 182 -10.42 1.86 2.38
N ALA A 183 -9.82 1.45 3.49
CA ALA A 183 -10.55 0.86 4.60
C ALA A 183 -10.03 1.37 5.94
N THR A 184 -10.91 1.62 6.91
CA THR A 184 -10.53 2.02 8.27
C THR A 184 -11.59 1.59 9.28
N ASP A 185 -11.16 1.32 10.50
CA ASP A 185 -11.97 1.01 11.69
C ASP A 185 -12.17 2.22 12.61
N TRP A 186 -11.77 3.42 12.16
CA TRP A 186 -11.89 4.67 12.90
C TRP A 186 -12.86 5.62 12.21
N GLU A 187 -14.08 5.73 12.75
CA GLU A 187 -15.17 6.49 12.12
C GLU A 187 -14.80 7.95 11.76
N PRO A 188 -14.16 8.76 12.63
CA PRO A 188 -13.75 10.12 12.25
C PRO A 188 -12.68 10.21 11.16
N TYR A 189 -12.02 9.10 10.83
CA TYR A 189 -11.13 9.04 9.68
C TYR A 189 -11.87 8.53 8.45
N ALA A 190 -12.83 7.60 8.60
CA ALA A 190 -13.72 7.21 7.51
C ALA A 190 -14.51 8.40 6.95
N GLU A 191 -15.07 9.25 7.82
CA GLU A 191 -15.73 10.51 7.45
C GLU A 191 -14.78 11.42 6.66
N GLN A 192 -13.58 11.67 7.18
CA GLN A 192 -12.58 12.49 6.48
C GLN A 192 -12.17 11.88 5.12
N MET A 193 -11.98 10.56 5.04
CA MET A 193 -11.65 9.89 3.77
C MET A 193 -12.78 10.11 2.76
N LEU A 194 -14.04 9.97 3.19
CA LEU A 194 -15.20 10.16 2.34
C LEU A 194 -15.28 11.60 1.82
N ASP A 195 -15.13 12.60 2.70
CA ASP A 195 -15.15 14.01 2.33
C ASP A 195 -14.05 14.34 1.32
N VAL A 196 -12.82 13.90 1.59
CA VAL A 196 -11.64 14.18 0.75
C VAL A 196 -11.76 13.50 -0.62
N LEU A 197 -12.17 12.22 -0.67
CA LEU A 197 -12.36 11.49 -1.93
C LEU A 197 -13.54 12.04 -2.75
N THR A 198 -14.65 12.39 -2.09
CA THR A 198 -15.85 12.92 -2.76
C THR A 198 -15.60 14.31 -3.35
N ALA A 199 -14.84 15.16 -2.66
CA ALA A 199 -14.51 16.50 -3.14
C ALA A 199 -13.48 16.52 -4.28
N HIS A 200 -12.73 15.44 -4.49
CA HIS A 200 -11.62 15.41 -5.44
C HIS A 200 -12.10 15.15 -6.88
N PRO A 201 -11.78 16.02 -7.86
CA PRO A 201 -12.37 15.96 -9.21
C PRO A 201 -11.95 14.73 -10.02
N ALA A 202 -10.81 14.13 -9.69
CA ALA A 202 -10.28 12.96 -10.38
C ALA A 202 -10.96 11.64 -9.99
N PHE A 203 -11.80 11.63 -8.95
CA PHE A 203 -12.40 10.42 -8.39
C PHE A 203 -13.92 10.49 -8.41
N GLU A 204 -14.55 9.32 -8.48
CA GLU A 204 -15.99 9.16 -8.34
C GLU A 204 -16.29 8.01 -7.38
N ASN A 205 -17.32 8.17 -6.56
CA ASN A 205 -17.74 7.10 -5.67
C ASN A 205 -18.38 5.98 -6.50
N THR A 206 -18.02 4.73 -6.22
CA THR A 206 -18.64 3.56 -6.89
C THR A 206 -20.09 3.33 -6.46
N ARG A 207 -20.51 3.92 -5.34
CA ARG A 207 -21.90 3.94 -4.88
C ARG A 207 -22.66 5.08 -5.56
N PRO A 208 -23.75 4.79 -6.30
CA PRO A 208 -24.58 5.82 -6.93
C PRO A 208 -25.13 6.84 -5.92
N ASP A 209 -25.39 6.39 -4.70
CA ASP A 209 -25.89 7.17 -3.56
C ASP A 209 -24.78 7.77 -2.69
N GLY A 210 -23.51 7.56 -3.05
CA GLY A 210 -22.35 7.96 -2.25
C GLY A 210 -22.16 7.10 -0.99
N GLY A 211 -21.35 7.61 -0.05
CA GLY A 211 -21.10 6.94 1.22
C GLY A 211 -20.14 5.75 1.15
N TYR A 212 -20.33 4.80 2.07
CA TYR A 212 -19.48 3.63 2.29
C TYR A 212 -19.98 2.41 1.53
N ALA A 213 -19.06 1.61 1.01
CA ALA A 213 -19.36 0.35 0.35
C ALA A 213 -19.38 -0.82 1.35
N PRO A 214 -20.10 -1.92 1.06
CA PRO A 214 -19.91 -3.16 1.80
C PRO A 214 -18.49 -3.70 1.57
N ARG A 215 -17.94 -4.41 2.56
CA ARG A 215 -16.63 -5.08 2.42
C ARG A 215 -16.65 -5.99 1.18
N PRO A 216 -15.81 -5.73 0.16
CA PRO A 216 -15.70 -6.62 -0.98
C PRO A 216 -15.13 -7.98 -0.58
N ALA A 217 -15.54 -9.06 -1.25
CA ALA A 217 -15.02 -10.41 -0.98
C ALA A 217 -13.50 -10.49 -1.11
N ILE A 218 -12.91 -9.66 -1.98
CA ILE A 218 -11.47 -9.60 -2.25
C ILE A 218 -10.66 -9.10 -1.07
N ARG A 219 -11.25 -8.28 -0.18
CA ARG A 219 -10.56 -7.81 1.03
C ARG A 219 -10.72 -8.85 2.13
N PRO A 220 -9.66 -9.60 2.49
CA PRO A 220 -9.77 -10.63 3.50
C PRO A 220 -10.12 -10.00 4.85
N LEU A 221 -10.82 -10.75 5.70
CA LEU A 221 -10.90 -10.40 7.12
C LEU A 221 -9.48 -10.41 7.69
N THR A 222 -9.02 -9.25 8.14
CA THR A 222 -7.70 -9.11 8.75
C THR A 222 -7.76 -9.49 10.24
N ARG A 223 -6.61 -9.84 10.83
CA ARG A 223 -6.52 -10.07 12.29
C ARG A 223 -6.97 -8.85 13.11
N PHE A 224 -6.78 -7.64 12.58
CA PHE A 224 -7.21 -6.40 13.23
C PHE A 224 -8.73 -6.27 13.27
N GLU A 225 -9.42 -6.71 12.21
CA GLU A 225 -10.88 -6.72 12.18
C GLU A 225 -11.47 -7.77 13.13
N GLY A 226 -10.84 -8.94 13.26
CA GLY A 226 -11.28 -9.94 14.25
C GLY A 226 -11.28 -9.37 15.68
N GLN A 227 -10.22 -8.65 16.06
CA GLN A 227 -10.09 -8.05 17.40
C GLN A 227 -10.94 -6.77 17.60
N GLY A 228 -11.26 -6.05 16.52
CA GLY A 228 -12.10 -4.86 16.54
C GLY A 228 -13.60 -5.17 16.53
N LEU A 229 -14.01 -6.22 15.81
CA LEU A 229 -15.39 -6.70 15.77
C LEU A 229 -15.83 -7.23 17.14
N ASP A 230 -14.94 -7.91 17.86
CA ASP A 230 -15.17 -8.33 19.26
C ASP A 230 -15.37 -7.14 20.23
N LYS A 231 -15.01 -5.93 19.81
CA LYS A 231 -15.17 -4.66 20.56
C LYS A 231 -16.26 -3.75 19.97
N GLY A 232 -17.01 -4.21 18.97
CA GLY A 232 -18.08 -3.45 18.32
C GLY A 232 -17.61 -2.37 17.32
N HIS A 233 -16.36 -2.41 16.87
CA HIS A 233 -15.87 -1.46 15.88
C HIS A 233 -16.44 -1.77 14.49
N THR A 234 -17.02 -0.76 13.84
CA THR A 234 -17.50 -0.86 12.46
C THR A 234 -16.37 -0.50 11.51
N VAL A 235 -16.05 -1.41 10.58
CA VAL A 235 -15.09 -1.12 9.50
C VAL A 235 -15.82 -0.43 8.36
N ARG A 236 -15.27 0.67 7.88
CA ARG A 236 -15.75 1.42 6.73
C ARG A 236 -14.86 1.16 5.53
N ASP A 237 -15.47 0.66 4.47
CA ASP A 237 -14.84 0.50 3.16
C ASP A 237 -15.28 1.65 2.24
N LEU A 238 -14.33 2.31 1.59
CA LEU A 238 -14.55 3.38 0.62
C LEU A 238 -14.00 2.91 -0.72
N LEU A 239 -14.89 2.77 -1.71
CA LEU A 239 -14.53 2.35 -3.07
C LEU A 239 -14.84 3.49 -4.05
N PHE A 240 -13.78 4.01 -4.65
CA PHE A 240 -13.83 5.08 -5.65
C PHE A 240 -13.16 4.64 -6.94
N ARG A 241 -13.57 5.17 -8.08
CA ARG A 241 -12.89 4.99 -9.37
C ARG A 241 -12.18 6.26 -9.77
N ARG A 242 -11.02 6.11 -10.42
CA ARG A 242 -10.40 7.19 -11.19
C ARG A 242 -11.27 7.49 -12.40
N ARG A 243 -11.67 8.75 -12.58
CA ARG A 243 -12.39 9.23 -13.78
C ARG A 243 -11.52 9.23 -15.03
#